data_AF-A0A2P6R619-F1
#
_entry.id   AF-A0A2P6R619-F1
#
_cell.length_a   1.000
_cell.length_b   1.000
_cell.length_c   1.000
_cell.angle_alpha   90.00
_cell.angle_beta   90.00
_cell.angle_gamma   90.00
#
_symmetry.space_group_name_H-M   'P 1'
#
loop_
_entity.id
_entity.type
_entity.pdbx_description
1 polymer ?
#
loop_
_entity_poly.entity_id
_entity_poly.type
_entity_poly.pdbx_seq_one_letter_code
_entity_poly.pdbx_strand_id
1 'polypeptide(L)'
;MMCAAYVINRLPLSPNNMKTPYELMFGEKPSVKHFKVFGSICYVHVPDSRRGKLDAKAKKCIFIGYDERKKGWKCMDPITHNFVVWWWRYKLARI
;
A
#
# COMPACT_ATOMS: atom_id res chain seq x y z
N MET A 1 9.37 7.59 -5.38
CA MET A 1 8.30 7.79 -6.39
C MET A 1 7.24 8.68 -5.73
N MET A 2 7.01 9.89 -6.25
CA MET A 2 5.99 10.81 -5.68
C MET A 2 4.62 10.12 -5.75
N CYS A 3 3.99 9.86 -4.59
CA CYS A 3 2.71 9.14 -4.51
C CYS A 3 1.65 9.76 -5.43
N ALA A 4 1.61 11.09 -5.51
CA ALA A 4 0.71 11.83 -6.38
C ALA A 4 0.88 11.45 -7.86
N ALA A 5 2.11 11.48 -8.39
CA ALA A 5 2.38 11.13 -9.78
C ALA A 5 2.03 9.67 -10.09
N TYR A 6 2.32 8.75 -9.14
CA TYR A 6 1.99 7.33 -9.30
C TYR A 6 0.47 7.09 -9.42
N VAL A 7 -0.32 7.82 -8.63
CA VAL A 7 -1.79 7.78 -8.64
C VAL A 7 -2.33 8.44 -9.91
N ILE A 8 -1.90 9.66 -10.24
CA ILE A 8 -2.35 10.41 -11.41
C ILE A 8 -2.14 9.61 -12.70
N ASN A 9 -0.99 8.95 -12.85
CA ASN A 9 -0.70 8.13 -14.03
C ASN A 9 -1.64 6.92 -14.21
N ARG A 10 -2.38 6.53 -13.16
CA ARG A 10 -3.31 5.39 -13.17
C ARG A 10 -4.77 5.80 -13.02
N LEU A 11 -5.05 7.09 -12.89
CA LEU A 11 -6.40 7.61 -12.94
C LEU A 11 -6.75 7.96 -14.39
N PRO A 12 -8.03 7.79 -14.80
CA PRO A 12 -8.48 8.26 -16.10
C PRO A 12 -8.41 9.80 -16.13
N LEU A 13 -7.83 10.35 -17.20
CA LEU A 13 -7.66 11.80 -17.37
C LEU A 13 -8.98 12.53 -17.71
N SER A 14 -9.96 11.81 -18.25
CA SER A 14 -11.24 12.39 -18.67
C SER A 14 -12.36 11.33 -18.67
N PRO A 15 -13.61 11.69 -18.30
CA PRO A 15 -14.77 10.81 -18.39
C PRO A 15 -14.98 10.26 -19.81
N ASN A 16 -14.63 11.05 -20.82
CA ASN A 16 -14.92 10.73 -22.22
C ASN A 16 -13.92 9.77 -22.85
N ASN A 17 -12.70 9.66 -22.31
CA ASN A 17 -11.64 8.89 -22.97
C ASN A 17 -11.19 7.63 -22.24
N MET A 18 -11.73 7.34 -21.03
CA MET A 18 -11.57 6.12 -20.19
C MET A 18 -10.17 5.47 -20.06
N LYS A 19 -9.16 6.01 -20.72
CA LYS A 19 -7.80 5.51 -20.82
C LYS A 19 -6.92 6.28 -19.85
N THR A 20 -6.14 5.53 -19.09
CA THR A 20 -5.18 6.11 -18.15
C THR A 20 -3.88 6.48 -18.88
N PRO A 21 -3.08 7.46 -18.39
CA PRO A 21 -1.74 7.71 -18.92
C PRO A 21 -0.89 6.44 -19.01
N TYR A 22 -1.02 5.55 -18.01
CA TYR A 22 -0.37 4.26 -18.00
C TYR A 22 -0.81 3.37 -19.17
N GLU A 23 -2.11 3.27 -19.46
CA GLU A 23 -2.62 2.52 -20.61
C GLU A 23 -2.14 3.10 -21.94
N LEU A 24 -2.07 4.42 -22.06
CA LEU A 24 -1.58 5.07 -23.28
C LEU A 24 -0.08 4.81 -23.51
N MET A 25 0.71 4.72 -22.44
CA MET A 25 2.15 4.48 -22.52
C MET A 25 2.52 3.01 -22.69
N PHE A 26 1.84 2.10 -21.99
CA PHE A 26 2.22 0.69 -21.90
C PHE A 26 1.26 -0.25 -22.64
N GLY A 27 0.12 0.24 -23.13
CA GLY A 27 -0.90 -0.59 -23.79
C GLY A 27 -1.65 -1.54 -22.86
N GLU A 28 -1.36 -1.53 -21.56
CA GLU A 28 -1.95 -2.43 -20.55
C GLU A 28 -2.72 -1.63 -19.50
N LYS A 29 -3.85 -2.17 -19.03
CA LYS A 29 -4.61 -1.59 -17.92
C LYS A 29 -3.82 -1.64 -16.61
N PRO A 30 -3.63 -0.51 -15.89
CA PRO A 30 -2.93 -0.54 -14.63
C PRO A 30 -3.71 -1.33 -13.58
N SER A 31 -3.02 -2.21 -12.88
CA SER A 31 -3.60 -2.84 -11.69
C SER A 31 -3.70 -1.83 -10.55
N VAL A 32 -4.91 -1.44 -10.19
CA VAL A 32 -5.22 -0.54 -9.06
C VAL A 32 -5.54 -1.28 -7.75
N LYS A 33 -5.54 -2.62 -7.76
CA LYS A 33 -5.95 -3.47 -6.62
C LYS A 33 -5.11 -3.26 -5.34
N HIS A 34 -3.90 -2.75 -5.48
CA HIS A 34 -2.98 -2.49 -4.38
C HIS A 34 -3.17 -1.10 -3.75
N PHE A 35 -4.01 -0.25 -4.35
CA PHE A 35 -4.38 1.02 -3.74
C PHE A 35 -5.21 0.77 -2.48
N LYS A 36 -4.99 1.61 -1.47
CA LYS A 36 -5.63 1.56 -0.17
C LYS A 36 -6.07 2.96 0.19
N VAL A 37 -7.21 3.06 0.87
CA VAL A 37 -7.76 4.33 1.32
C VAL A 37 -6.84 4.90 2.40
N PHE A 38 -6.40 6.15 2.24
CA PHE A 38 -5.63 6.86 3.24
C PHE A 38 -6.38 6.89 4.59
N GLY A 39 -5.70 6.64 5.69
CA GLY A 39 -6.31 6.57 7.03
C GLY A 39 -7.04 5.25 7.32
N SER A 40 -7.10 4.30 6.38
CA SER A 40 -7.73 3.00 6.64
C SER A 40 -6.94 2.17 7.66
N ILE A 41 -7.67 1.36 8.44
CA ILE A 41 -7.07 0.38 9.35
C ILE A 41 -6.42 -0.71 8.50
N CYS A 42 -5.15 -1.00 8.78
CA CYS A 42 -4.41 -2.08 8.14
C CYS A 42 -3.74 -2.98 9.19
N TYR A 43 -3.52 -4.23 8.81
CA TYR A 43 -2.82 -5.21 9.66
C TYR A 43 -1.48 -5.54 9.04
N VAL A 44 -0.40 -5.10 9.68
CA VAL A 44 0.98 -5.32 9.24
C VAL A 44 1.48 -6.62 9.85
N HIS A 45 1.98 -7.54 9.03
CA HIS A 45 2.51 -8.81 9.52
C HIS A 45 3.80 -8.59 10.33
N VAL A 46 3.88 -9.22 11.49
CA VAL A 46 5.07 -9.21 12.35
C VAL A 46 5.91 -10.44 12.00
N PRO A 47 7.16 -10.27 11.54
CA PRO A 47 8.02 -11.39 11.16
C PRO A 47 8.26 -12.36 12.31
N ASP A 48 8.44 -13.63 11.97
CA ASP A 48 8.68 -14.72 12.93
C ASP A 48 9.87 -14.46 13.85
N SER A 49 10.91 -13.79 13.36
CA SER A 49 12.09 -13.39 14.15
C SER A 49 11.81 -12.38 15.25
N ARG A 50 10.65 -11.70 15.22
CA ARG A 50 10.23 -10.68 16.18
C ARG A 50 9.03 -11.13 17.02
N ARG A 51 8.67 -12.41 16.98
CA ARG A 51 7.51 -12.97 17.71
C ARG A 51 7.85 -14.29 18.39
N GLY A 52 7.37 -14.47 19.62
CA GLY A 52 7.29 -15.77 20.28
C GLY A 52 6.16 -16.65 19.74
N LYS A 53 6.08 -17.91 20.20
CA LYS A 53 5.10 -18.90 19.71
C LYS A 53 3.63 -18.45 19.88
N LEU A 54 3.36 -17.63 20.90
CA LEU A 54 2.01 -17.14 21.25
C LEU A 54 1.78 -15.66 20.89
N ASP A 55 2.77 -14.99 20.31
CA ASP A 55 2.64 -13.58 19.97
C ASP A 55 1.77 -13.36 18.73
N ALA A 56 1.12 -12.20 18.69
CA ALA A 56 0.26 -11.79 17.59
C ALA A 56 1.04 -11.77 16.25
N LYS A 57 0.47 -12.42 15.23
CA LYS A 57 1.06 -12.51 13.87
C LYS A 57 0.93 -11.21 13.07
N ALA A 58 0.08 -10.30 13.50
CA ALA A 58 -0.15 -9.03 12.83
C ALA A 58 -0.43 -7.92 13.85
N LYS A 59 0.00 -6.71 13.49
CA LYS A 59 -0.18 -5.50 14.28
C LYS A 59 -1.15 -4.56 13.58
N LYS A 60 -2.11 -4.02 14.35
CA LYS A 60 -3.05 -3.01 13.87
C LYS A 60 -2.32 -1.68 13.67
N CYS A 61 -2.44 -1.12 12.47
CA CYS A 61 -1.84 0.14 12.07
C CYS A 61 -2.84 0.98 11.26
N ILE A 62 -2.48 2.22 10.99
CA ILE A 62 -3.20 3.14 10.11
C ILE A 62 -2.39 3.30 8.82
N PHE A 63 -3.03 3.15 7.66
CA PHE A 63 -2.38 3.35 6.38
C PHE A 63 -2.16 4.84 6.08
N ILE A 64 -0.90 5.24 5.87
CA ILE A 64 -0.51 6.64 5.62
C ILE A 64 -0.07 6.87 4.17
N GLY A 65 0.30 5.83 3.43
CA GLY A 65 0.64 6.01 2.01
C GLY A 65 1.58 4.96 1.48
N TYR A 66 2.32 5.30 0.43
CA TYR A 66 3.27 4.40 -0.21
C TYR A 66 4.69 4.84 0.12
N ASP A 67 5.59 3.86 0.27
CA ASP A 67 7.00 4.18 0.45
C ASP A 67 7.63 4.62 -0.88
N GLU A 68 8.50 5.63 -0.82
CA GLU A 68 9.09 6.21 -2.03
C GLU A 68 10.26 5.39 -2.57
N ARG A 69 10.94 4.64 -1.70
CA ARG A 69 12.18 3.90 -1.98
C ARG A 69 11.91 2.41 -2.19
N LYS A 70 10.89 1.87 -1.52
CA LYS A 70 10.54 0.46 -1.50
C LYS A 70 9.13 0.25 -2.04
N LYS A 71 8.93 -0.92 -2.65
CA LYS A 71 7.63 -1.37 -3.13
C LYS A 71 6.76 -1.82 -1.95
N GLY A 72 6.29 -0.87 -1.14
CA GLY A 72 5.58 -1.13 0.11
C GLY A 72 4.57 -0.06 0.51
N TRP A 73 3.69 -0.43 1.42
CA TRP A 73 2.80 0.49 2.13
C TRP A 73 3.50 1.05 3.36
N LYS A 74 3.31 2.35 3.59
CA LYS A 74 3.71 3.05 4.80
C LYS A 74 2.52 3.09 5.75
N CYS A 75 2.68 2.48 6.91
CA CYS A 75 1.67 2.39 7.94
C CYS A 75 2.21 3.03 9.23
N MET A 76 1.35 3.68 10.01
CA MET A 76 1.67 4.22 11.32
C MET A 76 1.04 3.34 12.40
N ASP A 77 1.81 2.99 13.41
CA ASP A 77 1.25 2.43 14.64
C ASP A 77 0.62 3.57 15.47
N PRO A 78 -0.70 3.53 15.75
CA PRO A 78 -1.37 4.60 16.49
C PRO A 78 -0.89 4.73 17.95
N ILE A 79 -0.25 3.70 18.51
CA ILE A 79 0.21 3.72 19.91
C ILE A 79 1.61 4.35 19.97
N THR A 80 2.55 3.78 19.23
CA THR A 80 3.96 4.21 19.29
C THR A 80 4.28 5.37 18.35
N HIS A 81 3.34 5.77 17.49
CA HIS A 81 3.51 6.77 16.42
C HIS A 81 4.67 6.46 15.46
N ASN A 82 5.16 5.22 15.48
CA ASN A 82 6.24 4.78 14.62
C ASN A 82 5.72 4.38 13.24
N PHE A 83 6.49 4.74 12.22
CA PHE A 83 6.21 4.34 10.84
C PHE A 83 6.82 2.97 10.54
N VAL A 84 6.02 2.12 9.92
CA VAL A 84 6.40 0.79 9.47
C VAL A 84 6.16 0.71 7.97
N VAL A 85 7.18 0.28 7.23
CA VAL A 85 7.07 0.04 5.80
C VAL A 85 6.90 -1.45 5.57
N TRP A 86 5.78 -1.84 4.96
CA TRP A 86 5.46 -3.23 4.67
C TRP A 86 5.43 -3.50 3.17
N TRP A 87 6.20 -4.49 2.74
CA TRP A 87 6.27 -4.91 1.34
C TRP A 87 4.96 -5.54 0.89
N TRP A 88 4.26 -4.93 -0.06
CA TRP A 88 2.92 -5.41 -0.45
C TRP A 88 2.92 -6.75 -1.20
N ARG A 89 4.09 -7.23 -1.66
CA ARG A 89 4.24 -8.57 -2.26
C ARG A 89 4.00 -9.69 -1.24
N TYR A 90 4.21 -9.42 0.04
CA TYR A 90 3.92 -10.36 1.11
C TYR A 90 2.51 -10.05 1.60
N LYS A 91 1.56 -10.91 1.18
CA LYS A 91 0.13 -10.88 1.54
C LYS A 91 -0.06 -10.20 2.90
N LEU A 92 -0.80 -9.10 2.93
CA LEU A 92 -1.44 -8.64 4.19
C LEU A 92 -2.01 -9.90 4.82
N ALA A 93 -1.69 -10.14 6.08
CA ALA A 93 -2.22 -11.27 6.81
C ALA A 93 -3.73 -11.31 6.55
N ARG A 94 -4.13 -12.26 5.70
CA ARG A 94 -5.53 -12.58 5.47
C ARG A 94 -5.96 -13.14 6.82
N ILE A 95 -6.77 -12.34 7.51
CA ILE A 95 -7.58 -12.84 8.62
C ILE A 95 -8.45 -13.95 8.06
#